data_AF-A0A968ENK8-F1
#
_entry.id   AF-A0A968ENK8-F1
#
_cell.length_a   1.000
_cell.length_b   1.000
_cell.length_c   1.000
_cell.angle_alpha   90.00
_cell.angle_beta   90.00
_cell.angle_gamma   90.00
#
_symmetry.space_group_name_H-M   'P 1'
#
loop_
_entity.id
_entity.type
_entity.pdbx_description
1 polymer ?
#
loop_
_entity_poly.entity_id
_entity_poly.type
_entity_poly.pdbx_seq_one_letter_code
_entity_poly.pdbx_strand_id
1 'polypeptide(L)'
;DLERFYPNAVLITGFDIIYFWVARMMKMGLHFMGEVPFRQTIIHGLLRDAHGNKMSKSRGNTIDPLDVAEEHGADPLRLALIQA
;
A
#
# COMPACT_ATOMS: atom_id res chain seq x y z
N ASP A 1 -8.65 -10.85 -19.71
CA ASP A 1 -7.97 -10.03 -18.68
C ASP A 1 -6.56 -10.49 -18.39
N LEU A 2 -6.36 -11.75 -17.97
CA LEU A 2 -5.02 -12.26 -17.62
C LEU A 2 -3.99 -12.03 -18.75
N GLU A 3 -4.26 -12.47 -19.97
CA GLU A 3 -3.36 -12.26 -21.12
C GLU A 3 -3.12 -10.78 -21.44
N ARG A 4 -4.11 -9.91 -21.18
CA ARG A 4 -4.04 -8.50 -21.55
C ARG A 4 -3.30 -7.64 -20.52
N PHE A 5 -3.43 -7.97 -19.24
CA PHE A 5 -2.98 -7.11 -18.13
C PHE A 5 -1.87 -7.74 -17.29
N TYR A 6 -1.56 -9.02 -17.48
CA TYR A 6 -0.41 -9.65 -16.85
C TYR A 6 0.82 -9.56 -17.76
N PRO A 7 1.99 -9.17 -17.23
CA PRO A 7 2.23 -8.73 -15.85
C PRO A 7 1.78 -7.28 -15.59
N ASN A 8 1.35 -7.00 -14.36
CA ASN A 8 0.87 -5.67 -13.97
C ASN A 8 1.98 -4.61 -14.08
N ALA A 9 1.62 -3.36 -14.35
CA ALA A 9 2.61 -2.29 -14.47
C ALA A 9 3.28 -1.96 -13.13
N VAL A 10 2.49 -1.69 -12.08
CA VAL A 10 2.99 -1.21 -10.78
C VAL A 10 2.25 -1.90 -9.62
N LEU A 11 2.98 -2.34 -8.60
CA LEU A 11 2.46 -2.67 -7.27
C LEU A 11 2.80 -1.54 -6.28
N ILE A 12 1.80 -0.98 -5.60
CA ILE A 12 1.99 0.02 -4.55
C ILE A 12 1.68 -0.63 -3.20
N THR A 13 2.61 -0.58 -2.25
CA THR A 13 2.40 -1.19 -0.93
C THR A 13 3.32 -0.61 0.16
N GLY A 14 3.01 -0.92 1.42
CA GLY A 14 3.84 -0.61 2.59
C GLY A 14 4.98 -1.62 2.78
N PHE A 15 6.07 -1.17 3.40
CA PHE A 15 7.26 -2.01 3.61
C PHE A 15 7.04 -3.16 4.62
N ASP A 16 6.02 -3.06 5.47
CA ASP A 16 5.72 -4.01 6.54
C ASP A 16 5.23 -5.38 6.04
N ILE A 17 4.80 -5.47 4.78
CA ILE A 17 4.32 -6.72 4.17
C ILE A 17 5.17 -7.19 2.97
N ILE A 18 6.39 -6.68 2.80
CA ILE A 18 7.28 -7.09 1.70
C ILE A 18 7.48 -8.61 1.67
N TYR A 19 7.82 -9.22 2.80
CA TYR A 19 8.06 -10.67 2.85
C TYR A 19 6.76 -11.48 2.85
N PHE A 20 5.74 -11.01 3.56
CA PHE A 20 4.48 -11.75 3.72
C PHE A 20 3.58 -11.68 2.49
N TRP A 21 3.80 -10.71 1.60
CA TRP A 21 2.98 -10.47 0.43
C TRP A 21 3.81 -10.42 -0.86
N VAL A 22 4.63 -9.38 -1.02
CA VAL A 22 5.36 -9.11 -2.28
C VAL A 22 6.21 -10.32 -2.70
N ALA A 23 7.03 -10.86 -1.79
CA ALA A 23 7.89 -12.00 -2.06
C ALA A 23 7.10 -13.27 -2.42
N ARG A 24 5.93 -13.47 -1.79
CA ARG A 24 5.06 -14.62 -2.09
C ARG A 24 4.40 -14.49 -3.46
N MET A 25 3.93 -13.30 -3.82
CA MET A 25 3.41 -13.02 -5.16
C MET A 25 4.49 -13.28 -6.22
N MET A 26 5.72 -12.81 -6.00
CA MET A 26 6.85 -13.05 -6.90
C MET A 26 7.09 -14.55 -7.11
N LYS A 27 7.13 -15.34 -6.03
CA LYS A 27 7.28 -16.80 -6.13
C LYS A 27 6.15 -17.45 -6.92
N MET A 28 4.90 -17.07 -6.65
CA MET A 28 3.75 -17.67 -7.33
C MET A 28 3.70 -17.29 -8.82
N GLY A 29 4.00 -16.03 -9.17
CA GLY A 29 4.10 -15.60 -10.56
C GLY A 29 5.15 -16.40 -11.32
N LEU A 30 6.36 -16.50 -10.77
CA LEU A 30 7.44 -17.27 -11.39
C LEU A 30 7.11 -18.77 -11.49
N HIS A 31 6.38 -19.33 -10.53
CA HIS A 31 6.04 -20.75 -10.53
C HIS A 31 4.91 -21.10 -11.50
N PHE A 32 3.82 -20.32 -11.52
CA PHE A 32 2.62 -20.65 -12.29
C PHE A 32 2.58 -19.98 -13.67
N MET A 33 3.18 -18.80 -13.82
CA MET A 33 3.15 -18.01 -15.05
C MET A 33 4.50 -17.97 -15.76
N GLY A 34 5.60 -18.29 -15.07
CA GLY A 34 6.96 -18.19 -15.62
C GLY A 34 7.49 -16.76 -15.77
N GLU A 35 6.75 -15.76 -15.30
CA GLU A 35 7.11 -14.34 -15.35
C GLU A 35 6.79 -13.66 -14.01
N VAL A 36 7.33 -12.47 -13.78
CA VAL A 36 7.05 -11.66 -12.57
C VAL A 36 5.61 -11.13 -12.60
N PRO A 37 4.90 -11.06 -11.47
CA PRO A 37 3.52 -10.56 -11.42
C PRO A 37 3.35 -9.05 -11.65
N PHE A 38 4.41 -8.27 -11.44
CA PHE A 38 4.43 -6.82 -11.64
C PHE A 38 5.82 -6.36 -12.08
N ARG A 39 5.89 -5.35 -12.96
CA ARG A 39 7.14 -4.82 -13.52
C ARG A 39 7.85 -3.84 -12.59
N GLN A 40 7.09 -3.08 -11.80
CA GLN A 40 7.62 -2.11 -10.85
C GLN A 40 6.90 -2.19 -9.50
N THR A 41 7.62 -1.86 -8.42
CA THR A 41 7.04 -1.76 -7.08
C THR A 41 7.36 -0.39 -6.48
N ILE A 42 6.33 0.29 -5.95
CA ILE A 42 6.47 1.51 -5.15
C ILE A 42 6.22 1.13 -3.69
N ILE A 43 7.24 1.34 -2.85
CA ILE A 43 7.16 1.07 -1.42
C ILE A 43 7.02 2.40 -0.70
N HIS A 44 5.85 2.62 -0.10
CA HIS A 44 5.58 3.82 0.69
C HIS A 44 5.79 3.56 2.19
N GLY A 45 5.91 4.65 2.94
CA GLY A 45 6.02 4.63 4.40
C GLY A 45 4.72 4.21 5.09
N LEU A 46 4.78 4.12 6.41
CA LEU A 46 3.61 3.88 7.26
C LEU A 46 3.22 5.17 7.97
N LEU A 47 1.92 5.43 8.03
CA LEU A 47 1.39 6.53 8.83
C LEU A 47 1.63 6.28 10.32
N ARG A 48 1.98 7.35 11.02
CA ARG A 48 2.29 7.36 12.45
C ARG A 48 1.32 8.26 13.20
N ASP A 49 0.97 7.88 14.41
CA ASP A 49 0.23 8.76 15.32
C ASP A 49 1.10 9.95 15.78
N ALA A 50 0.48 10.87 16.54
CA ALA A 50 1.15 12.06 17.08
C ALA A 50 2.36 11.74 17.99
N HIS A 51 2.47 10.51 18.49
CA HIS A 51 3.58 10.03 19.31
C HIS A 51 4.63 9.25 18.50
N GLY A 52 4.48 9.19 17.17
CA GLY A 52 5.40 8.52 16.26
C GLY A 52 5.19 7.00 16.18
N ASN A 53 4.17 6.42 16.81
CA ASN A 53 3.88 5.00 16.71
C ASN A 53 3.17 4.69 15.41
N LYS A 54 3.44 3.51 14.83
CA LYS A 54 2.65 2.98 13.70
C LYS A 54 1.16 3.00 14.06
N MET A 55 0.33 3.55 13.17
CA MET A 55 -1.12 3.44 13.28
C MET A 55 -1.56 1.99 13.02
N SER A 56 -2.32 1.40 13.94
CA SER A 56 -2.94 0.08 13.73
C SER A 56 -4.19 -0.11 14.58
N LYS A 57 -5.18 -0.84 14.05
CA LYS A 57 -6.42 -1.16 14.77
C LYS A 57 -6.15 -1.85 16.12
N SER A 58 -5.17 -2.75 16.16
CA SER A 58 -4.76 -3.45 17.38
C SER A 58 -4.20 -2.54 18.48
N ARG A 59 -3.70 -1.35 18.12
CA ARG A 59 -3.19 -0.34 19.05
C ARG A 59 -4.24 0.72 19.41
N GLY A 60 -5.40 0.69 18.75
CA GLY A 60 -6.47 1.67 18.97
C GLY A 60 -6.12 3.10 18.58
N ASN A 61 -5.05 3.32 17.81
CA ASN A 61 -4.53 4.64 17.44
C ASN A 61 -4.76 4.98 15.95
N THR A 62 -5.81 4.41 15.35
CA THR A 62 -6.22 4.71 13.98
C THR A 62 -7.25 5.82 13.95
N ILE A 63 -7.13 6.70 12.95
CA ILE A 63 -8.10 7.75 12.64
C ILE A 63 -8.89 7.29 11.41
N ASP A 64 -10.20 7.55 11.38
CA ASP A 64 -10.99 7.29 10.19
C ASP A 64 -10.70 8.36 9.13
N PRO A 65 -10.25 7.99 7.91
CA PRO A 65 -10.01 8.96 6.86
C PRO A 65 -11.27 9.72 6.43
N LEU A 66 -12.47 9.18 6.66
CA LEU A 66 -13.72 9.86 6.35
C LEU A 66 -13.97 11.02 7.32
N ASP A 67 -13.71 10.85 8.61
CA ASP A 67 -13.83 11.93 9.60
C ASP A 67 -12.93 13.11 9.23
N VAL A 68 -11.68 12.83 8.84
CA VAL A 68 -10.71 13.87 8.41
C VAL A 68 -11.14 14.51 7.09
N ALA A 69 -11.69 13.74 6.16
CA ALA A 69 -12.17 14.25 4.89
C ALA A 69 -13.45 15.09 5.04
N GLU A 70 -14.30 14.79 6.02
CA GLU A 70 -15.47 15.63 6.36
C GLU A 70 -15.03 16.95 7.00
N GLU A 71 -13.99 16.94 7.84
CA GLU A 71 -13.48 18.15 8.50
C GLU A 71 -12.67 19.06 7.56
N HIS A 72 -11.82 18.49 6.71
CA HIS A 72 -10.84 19.25 5.92
C HIS A 72 -10.99 19.10 4.40
N GLY A 73 -11.83 18.18 3.92
CA GLY A 73 -11.98 17.85 2.51
C GLY A 73 -11.08 16.70 2.05
N ALA A 74 -11.56 15.94 1.05
CA ALA A 74 -10.82 14.80 0.50
C ALA A 74 -9.54 15.22 -0.25
N ASP A 75 -9.56 16.34 -0.96
CA ASP A 75 -8.39 16.80 -1.74
C ASP A 75 -7.23 17.24 -0.83
N PRO A 76 -7.46 18.05 0.23
CA PRO A 76 -6.40 18.34 1.20
C PRO A 76 -5.84 17.09 1.88
N LEU A 77 -6.69 16.12 2.26
CA LEU A 77 -6.24 14.85 2.82
C LEU A 77 -5.31 14.09 1.85
N ARG A 78 -5.72 13.95 0.59
CA ARG A 78 -4.91 13.26 -0.44
C ARG A 78 -3.58 13.97 -0.66
N LEU A 79 -3.59 15.30 -0.73
CA LEU A 79 -2.37 16.09 -0.90
C LEU A 79 -1.42 15.91 0.27
N ALA A 80 -1.94 16.00 1.50
CA ALA A 80 -1.17 15.78 2.72
C ALA A 80 -0.53 14.38 2.76
N LEU A 81 -1.26 13.33 2.37
CA LEU A 81 -0.73 11.95 2.35
C LEU A 81 0.36 11.71 1.30
N ILE A 82 0.35 12.45 0.19
CA ILE A 82 1.33 12.29 -0.90
C ILE A 82 2.55 13.20 -0.69
N GLN A 83 2.40 14.32 0.02
CA GLN A 83 3.48 15.27 0.32
C GLN A 83 4.22 14.98 1.64
N ALA A 84 3.66 14.12 2.50
CA ALA A 84 4.22 13.76 3.80
C ALA A 84 5.44 12.84 3.74
#